data_AF-A0A2A2JG19-F1
#
_entry.id   AF-A0A2A2JG19-F1
#
_cell.length_a   1.000
_cell.length_b   1.000
_cell.length_c   1.000
_cell.angle_alpha   90.00
_cell.angle_beta   90.00
_cell.angle_gamma   90.00
#
_symmetry.space_group_name_H-M   'P 1'
#
loop_
_entity.id
_entity.type
_entity.pdbx_description
1 polymer ?
#
loop_
_entity_poly.entity_id
_entity_poly.type
_entity_poly.pdbx_seq_one_letter_code
_entity_poly.pdbx_strand_id
1 'polypeptide(L)'
;MFYYDTRMKVCQPFSYHGCAGNDNKYESAQDCKSTCVTKIGGAGTASASSTSPRSSTNSTSQGKVPPFVPEGNSHGQWRKAELCGSNYLIPNGQYVLCQGDGGCPAQHNCVNGTVCCPTKDYVCSLRDDNGHFQDGVEDRPRFGWDHNVKNCVRFSYYGRDGNYNNFPNFPSCVAYCKDSKKVDTSG
;
A
#
# COMPACT_ATOMS: atom_id res chain seq x y z
N MET A 1 8.37 4.41 19.14
CA MET A 1 8.40 3.03 19.63
C MET A 1 7.58 2.16 18.70
N PHE A 2 7.84 0.85 18.71
CA PHE A 2 7.12 -0.16 17.92
C PHE A 2 6.59 -1.25 18.83
N TYR A 3 5.42 -1.80 18.50
CA TYR A 3 4.84 -2.96 19.15
C TYR A 3 4.44 -3.99 18.09
N TYR A 4 4.40 -5.26 18.46
CA TYR A 4 3.92 -6.35 17.62
C TYR A 4 2.41 -6.56 17.81
N ASP A 5 1.62 -6.30 16.77
CA ASP A 5 0.21 -6.70 16.74
C ASP A 5 0.13 -8.19 16.37
N THR A 6 -0.28 -9.02 17.34
CA THR A 6 -0.36 -10.47 17.19
C THR A 6 -1.51 -10.95 16.31
N ARG A 7 -2.50 -10.10 16.03
CA ARG A 7 -3.63 -10.39 15.12
C ARG A 7 -3.19 -10.16 13.69
N MET A 8 -2.52 -9.04 13.44
CA MET A 8 -2.01 -8.66 12.12
C MET A 8 -0.64 -9.30 11.82
N LYS A 9 0.00 -9.91 12.83
CA LYS A 9 1.34 -10.52 12.76
C LYS A 9 2.41 -9.54 12.26
N VAL A 10 2.30 -8.27 12.64
CA VAL A 10 3.12 -7.17 12.13
C VAL A 10 3.57 -6.23 13.24
N CYS A 11 4.73 -5.60 13.05
CA CYS A 11 5.24 -4.55 13.92
C CYS A 11 4.70 -3.19 13.49
N GLN A 12 4.05 -2.47 14.41
CA GLN A 12 3.44 -1.16 14.16
C GLN A 12 4.03 -0.09 15.09
N PRO A 13 4.18 1.17 14.61
CA PRO A 13 4.61 2.26 15.46
C PRO A 13 3.53 2.63 16.49
N PHE A 14 3.95 3.08 17.66
CA PHE A 14 3.07 3.67 18.67
C PHE A 14 3.77 4.76 19.48
N SER A 15 2.98 5.64 20.08
CA SER A 15 3.44 6.67 21.00
C SER A 15 3.57 6.10 22.41
N TYR A 16 4.78 6.11 22.95
CA TYR A 16 5.06 5.75 24.34
C TYR A 16 5.56 6.98 25.07
N HIS A 17 4.90 7.34 26.18
CA HIS A 17 5.17 8.58 26.92
C HIS A 17 6.17 8.42 28.08
N GLY A 18 6.91 7.30 28.13
CA GLY A 18 8.06 7.15 29.03
C GLY A 18 7.82 6.38 30.33
N CYS A 19 6.57 6.07 30.71
CA CYS A 19 6.26 5.27 31.90
C CYS A 19 5.25 4.14 31.62
N ALA A 20 5.31 3.08 32.43
CA ALA A 20 4.50 1.86 32.32
C ALA A 20 4.71 1.03 31.02
N GLY A 21 3.77 0.14 30.72
CA GLY A 21 3.81 -0.73 29.54
C GLY A 21 4.31 -2.15 29.82
N ASN A 22 4.56 -2.90 28.75
CA ASN A 22 5.04 -4.29 28.79
C ASN A 22 6.21 -4.46 27.81
N ASP A 23 6.70 -5.71 27.70
CA ASP A 23 7.86 -6.05 26.86
C ASP A 23 7.57 -6.00 25.35
N ASN A 24 6.32 -5.77 24.94
CA ASN A 24 5.95 -5.58 23.53
C ASN A 24 6.22 -4.14 23.08
N LYS A 25 7.47 -3.69 23.27
CA LYS A 25 7.93 -2.33 22.99
C LYS A 25 9.37 -2.38 22.49
N TYR A 26 9.59 -1.84 21.30
CA TYR A 26 10.85 -1.88 20.59
C TYR A 26 11.23 -0.47 20.10
N GLU A 27 12.51 -0.13 20.16
CA GLU A 27 13.04 1.16 19.72
C GLU A 27 12.92 1.32 18.20
N SER A 28 13.14 0.23 17.45
CA SER A 28 13.02 0.20 16.00
C SER A 28 12.07 -0.88 15.50
N ALA A 29 11.55 -0.69 14.28
CA ALA A 29 10.77 -1.71 13.60
C ALA A 29 11.58 -2.99 13.36
N GLN A 30 12.88 -2.86 13.11
CA GLN A 30 13.79 -3.98 12.89
C GLN A 30 13.93 -4.83 14.15
N ASP A 31 14.07 -4.21 15.32
CA ASP A 31 14.14 -4.93 16.61
C ASP A 31 12.85 -5.67 16.92
N CYS A 32 11.70 -5.05 16.63
CA CYS A 32 10.40 -5.71 16.75
C CYS A 32 10.31 -6.93 15.81
N LYS A 33 10.69 -6.77 14.53
CA LYS A 33 10.61 -7.83 13.52
C LYS A 33 11.54 -9.00 13.85
N SER A 34 12.78 -8.72 14.24
CA SER A 34 13.77 -9.74 14.61
C SER A 34 13.40 -10.49 15.90
N THR A 35 12.58 -9.89 16.76
CA THR A 35 12.09 -10.52 17.99
C THR A 35 10.83 -11.34 17.75
N CYS A 36 9.87 -10.81 16.99
CA CYS A 36 8.51 -11.34 16.92
C CYS A 36 8.16 -12.05 15.60
N VAL A 37 8.76 -11.65 14.47
CA VAL A 37 8.38 -12.15 13.13
C VAL A 37 9.28 -13.31 12.70
N THR A 38 10.60 -13.19 12.92
CA THR A 38 11.60 -14.21 12.53
C THR A 38 11.56 -15.49 13.36
N LYS A 39 10.79 -15.54 14.47
CA LYS A 39 10.62 -16.76 15.29
C LYS A 39 9.55 -17.73 14.78
N ILE A 40 8.85 -17.42 13.69
CA ILE A 40 7.82 -18.29 13.10
C ILE A 40 8.36 -19.13 11.91
N GLY A 41 9.59 -18.89 11.44
CA GLY A 41 10.24 -19.68 10.38
C GLY A 41 11.58 -20.24 10.85
N GLY A 42 11.59 -21.45 11.41
CA GLY A 42 12.80 -22.07 11.94
C GLY A 42 13.83 -22.50 10.88
N ALA A 43 15.10 -22.25 11.24
CA ALA A 43 16.36 -22.90 10.81
C ALA A 43 17.01 -22.49 9.48
N GLY A 44 18.19 -21.86 9.59
CA GLY A 44 19.14 -21.70 8.47
C GLY A 44 20.13 -20.56 8.67
N THR A 45 21.30 -20.87 9.22
CA THR A 45 22.48 -20.02 9.43
C THR A 45 23.01 -19.28 8.18
N ALA A 46 23.49 -18.05 8.41
CA ALA A 46 24.75 -17.45 7.91
C ALA A 46 24.59 -16.04 7.28
N SER A 47 25.37 -15.12 7.83
CA SER A 47 25.63 -13.76 7.38
C SER A 47 26.59 -13.73 6.18
N ALA A 48 26.39 -12.84 5.20
CA ALA A 48 27.46 -12.04 4.57
C ALA A 48 26.93 -11.12 3.45
N SER A 49 27.55 -9.94 3.38
CA SER A 49 27.25 -8.81 2.50
C SER A 49 27.88 -8.90 1.09
N SER A 50 27.25 -8.18 0.15
CA SER A 50 27.80 -7.35 -0.95
C SER A 50 28.63 -7.93 -2.13
N THR A 51 28.24 -7.45 -3.34
CA THR A 51 29.00 -7.00 -4.55
C THR A 51 29.00 -7.87 -5.84
N SER A 52 28.25 -7.37 -6.87
CA SER A 52 28.39 -7.32 -8.39
C SER A 52 29.30 -8.29 -9.20
N PRO A 53 29.18 -8.47 -10.56
CA PRO A 53 28.48 -7.68 -11.61
C PRO A 53 27.83 -8.43 -12.84
N ARG A 54 27.11 -7.63 -13.65
CA ARG A 54 26.90 -7.62 -15.14
C ARG A 54 26.13 -8.71 -15.95
N SER A 55 25.26 -8.16 -16.82
CA SER A 55 25.05 -8.44 -18.26
C SER A 55 23.90 -9.34 -18.72
N SER A 56 22.85 -8.64 -19.18
CA SER A 56 22.14 -8.75 -20.47
C SER A 56 22.13 -10.08 -21.25
N THR A 57 20.92 -10.60 -21.48
CA THR A 57 20.51 -11.24 -22.76
C THR A 57 19.09 -10.82 -23.12
N ASN A 58 18.92 -10.33 -24.36
CA ASN A 58 17.66 -9.95 -25.01
C ASN A 58 16.73 -11.15 -25.25
N SER A 59 15.40 -10.95 -25.16
CA SER A 59 14.44 -11.13 -26.28
C SER A 59 12.95 -11.07 -25.89
N THR A 60 12.26 -10.14 -26.58
CA THR A 60 10.90 -10.22 -27.17
C THR A 60 9.62 -10.07 -26.31
N SER A 61 8.99 -8.93 -26.55
CA SER A 61 7.62 -8.43 -26.30
C SER A 61 6.47 -9.40 -26.00
N GLN A 62 5.91 -9.29 -24.78
CA GLN A 62 4.47 -9.26 -24.51
C GLN A 62 4.22 -8.28 -23.35
N GLY A 63 3.29 -7.35 -23.52
CA GLY A 63 3.07 -6.19 -22.66
C GLY A 63 2.85 -6.54 -21.19
N LYS A 64 3.90 -6.44 -20.39
CA LYS A 64 3.88 -6.55 -18.94
C LYS A 64 4.25 -5.17 -18.42
N VAL A 65 3.34 -4.47 -17.73
CA VAL A 65 3.77 -3.32 -16.94
C VAL A 65 4.84 -3.87 -15.99
N PRO A 66 6.08 -3.36 -16.04
CA PRO A 66 7.14 -3.91 -15.23
C PRO A 66 6.68 -3.90 -13.77
N PRO A 67 6.95 -4.98 -13.02
CA PRO A 67 6.70 -5.01 -11.59
C PRO A 67 7.24 -3.71 -11.00
N PHE A 68 6.39 -2.97 -10.31
CA PHE A 68 6.83 -1.80 -9.57
C PHE A 68 7.94 -2.23 -8.59
N VAL A 69 9.16 -1.75 -8.83
CA VAL A 69 10.28 -1.85 -7.90
C VAL A 69 10.44 -0.45 -7.29
N PRO A 70 10.10 -0.23 -6.02
CA PRO A 70 10.33 1.05 -5.38
C PRO A 70 11.83 1.33 -5.31
N GLU A 71 12.27 2.47 -5.86
CA GLU A 71 13.68 2.90 -5.80
C GLU A 71 14.01 3.53 -4.44
N GLY A 72 13.97 2.74 -3.37
CA GLY A 72 14.26 3.18 -2.00
C GLY A 72 13.02 3.09 -1.11
N ASN A 73 12.87 4.07 -0.22
CA ASN A 73 11.83 4.08 0.81
C ASN A 73 11.09 5.43 0.89
N SER A 74 11.17 6.28 -0.14
CA SER A 74 10.45 7.55 -0.10
C SER A 74 8.99 7.36 -0.54
N HIS A 75 8.10 8.13 0.08
CA HIS A 75 6.67 8.10 -0.20
C HIS A 75 6.29 8.49 -1.65
N GLY A 76 7.18 9.20 -2.36
CA GLY A 76 7.02 9.54 -3.77
C GLY A 76 7.17 8.37 -4.72
N GLN A 77 7.67 7.22 -4.23
CA GLN A 77 7.85 6.02 -5.04
C GLN A 77 6.54 5.30 -5.31
N TRP A 78 5.56 5.35 -4.40
CA TRP A 78 4.30 4.63 -4.59
C TRP A 78 3.61 5.01 -5.90
N ARG A 79 3.38 3.99 -6.73
CA ARG A 79 2.72 4.16 -8.02
C ARG A 79 1.30 4.69 -7.80
N LYS A 80 1.06 5.90 -8.30
CA LYS A 80 -0.27 6.51 -8.37
C LYS A 80 -1.05 5.89 -9.51
N ALA A 81 -2.37 5.92 -9.40
CA ALA A 81 -3.29 5.37 -10.40
C ALA A 81 -3.44 6.24 -11.66
N GLU A 82 -2.32 6.70 -12.24
CA GLU A 82 -2.29 7.62 -13.38
C GLU A 82 -2.93 7.00 -14.63
N LEU A 83 -2.72 5.69 -14.88
CA LEU A 83 -3.39 4.97 -15.96
C LEU A 83 -4.91 4.81 -15.76
N CYS A 84 -5.40 5.08 -14.55
CA CYS A 84 -6.83 5.13 -14.22
C CYS A 84 -7.38 6.57 -14.17
N GLY A 85 -6.60 7.56 -14.62
CA GLY A 85 -6.99 8.97 -14.61
C GLY A 85 -7.13 9.55 -13.19
N SER A 86 -6.40 9.00 -12.22
CA SER A 86 -6.45 9.45 -10.83
C SER A 86 -5.06 9.45 -10.18
N ASN A 87 -5.00 9.85 -8.92
CA ASN A 87 -3.75 9.95 -8.17
C ASN A 87 -3.79 9.21 -6.81
N TYR A 88 -4.83 8.43 -6.53
CA TYR A 88 -4.82 7.52 -5.40
C TYR A 88 -3.72 6.46 -5.56
N LEU A 89 -3.28 5.88 -4.44
CA LEU A 89 -2.28 4.81 -4.46
C LEU A 89 -2.87 3.51 -4.98
N ILE A 90 -2.10 2.84 -5.84
CA ILE A 90 -2.38 1.46 -6.19
C ILE A 90 -1.82 0.58 -5.07
N PRO A 91 -2.62 -0.29 -4.45
CA PRO A 91 -2.14 -1.26 -3.48
C PRO A 91 -0.97 -2.05 -4.06
N ASN A 92 0.16 -2.05 -3.34
CA ASN A 92 1.41 -2.71 -3.75
C ASN A 92 2.02 -2.23 -5.09
N GLY A 93 1.52 -1.12 -5.65
CA GLY A 93 2.03 -0.52 -6.88
C GLY A 93 1.82 -1.36 -8.15
N GLN A 94 1.00 -2.42 -8.11
CA GLN A 94 0.79 -3.32 -9.24
C GLN A 94 -0.57 -3.09 -9.89
N TYR A 95 -0.57 -2.81 -11.19
CA TYR A 95 -1.81 -2.84 -11.98
C TYR A 95 -2.21 -4.28 -12.25
N VAL A 96 -3.50 -4.56 -12.14
CA VAL A 96 -4.10 -5.75 -12.75
C VAL A 96 -4.25 -5.47 -14.25
N LEU A 97 -3.86 -6.42 -15.08
CA LEU A 97 -3.94 -6.29 -16.54
C LEU A 97 -5.22 -6.91 -17.09
N CYS A 98 -5.72 -6.36 -18.18
CA CYS A 98 -6.84 -6.90 -18.95
C CYS A 98 -6.48 -6.98 -20.43
N GLN A 99 -7.27 -7.75 -21.19
CA GLN A 99 -7.20 -7.83 -22.64
C GLN A 99 -8.59 -7.52 -23.20
N GLY A 100 -8.71 -6.44 -23.98
CA GLY A 100 -10.02 -5.95 -24.42
C GLY A 100 -10.90 -5.56 -23.23
N ASP A 101 -12.21 -5.82 -23.28
CA ASP A 101 -13.15 -5.48 -22.20
C ASP A 101 -13.23 -6.54 -21.08
N GLY A 102 -12.45 -7.63 -21.18
CA GLY A 102 -12.54 -8.79 -20.28
C GLY A 102 -11.39 -8.92 -19.27
N GLY A 103 -11.64 -9.69 -18.21
CA GLY A 103 -10.60 -10.16 -17.27
C GLY A 103 -10.35 -9.29 -16.04
N CYS A 104 -11.14 -8.23 -15.83
CA CYS A 104 -11.00 -7.40 -14.64
C CYS A 104 -11.72 -7.98 -13.41
N PRO A 105 -11.18 -7.78 -12.19
CA PRO A 105 -11.86 -8.13 -10.95
C PRO A 105 -13.22 -7.43 -10.82
N ALA A 106 -14.06 -7.93 -9.91
CA ALA A 106 -15.28 -7.22 -9.55
C ALA A 106 -14.99 -5.75 -9.19
N GLN A 107 -15.90 -4.85 -9.54
CA GLN A 107 -15.76 -3.41 -9.33
C GLN A 107 -14.58 -2.76 -10.09
N HIS A 108 -14.04 -3.40 -11.13
CA HIS A 108 -13.01 -2.81 -12.00
C HIS A 108 -13.47 -2.82 -13.46
N ASN A 109 -13.08 -1.79 -14.20
CA ASN A 109 -13.28 -1.68 -15.64
C ASN A 109 -11.92 -1.75 -16.35
N CYS A 110 -11.88 -2.36 -17.52
CA CYS A 110 -10.68 -2.30 -18.35
C CYS A 110 -10.56 -0.92 -19.00
N VAL A 111 -9.42 -0.26 -18.79
CA VAL A 111 -9.11 1.05 -19.36
C VAL A 111 -8.04 0.88 -20.44
N ASN A 112 -8.31 1.46 -21.60
CA ASN A 112 -7.45 1.39 -22.79
C ASN A 112 -7.08 -0.04 -23.21
N GLY A 113 -7.94 -1.03 -22.90
CA GLY A 113 -7.70 -2.44 -23.20
C GLY A 113 -6.47 -3.05 -22.52
N THR A 114 -5.93 -2.41 -21.47
CA THR A 114 -4.61 -2.74 -20.91
C THR A 114 -4.60 -2.91 -19.40
N VAL A 115 -5.28 -2.03 -18.65
CA VAL A 115 -5.26 -2.05 -17.17
C VAL A 115 -6.66 -2.04 -16.57
N CYS A 116 -6.83 -2.81 -15.50
CA CYS A 116 -8.06 -2.82 -14.72
C CYS A 116 -8.02 -1.71 -13.69
N CYS A 117 -8.96 -0.77 -13.82
CA CYS A 117 -9.10 0.36 -12.93
C CYS A 117 -10.34 0.19 -12.07
N PRO A 118 -10.24 0.34 -10.74
CA PRO A 118 -11.40 0.28 -9.87
C PRO A 118 -12.39 1.41 -10.23
N THR A 119 -13.68 1.13 -10.09
CA THR A 119 -14.72 2.15 -10.27
C THR A 119 -14.59 3.22 -9.19
N LYS A 120 -14.98 4.46 -9.54
CA LYS A 120 -15.01 5.58 -8.58
C LYS A 120 -15.83 5.25 -7.34
N ASP A 121 -17.00 4.66 -7.52
CA ASP A 121 -17.88 4.28 -6.41
C ASP A 121 -17.23 3.24 -5.51
N TYR A 122 -16.53 2.25 -6.06
CA TYR A 122 -15.79 1.26 -5.28
C TYR A 122 -14.65 1.89 -4.49
N VAL A 123 -13.77 2.67 -5.15
CA VAL A 123 -12.66 3.37 -4.48
C VAL A 123 -13.16 4.18 -3.29
N CYS A 124 -14.19 5.00 -3.48
CA CYS A 124 -14.69 5.90 -2.45
C CYS A 124 -15.56 5.19 -1.40
N SER A 125 -15.96 3.94 -1.62
CA SER A 125 -16.71 3.13 -0.65
C SER A 125 -15.83 2.34 0.31
N LEU A 126 -14.55 2.15 -0.03
CA LEU A 126 -13.58 1.50 0.84
C LEU A 126 -13.33 2.35 2.08
N ARG A 127 -13.14 1.72 3.23
CA ARG A 127 -12.68 2.43 4.43
C ARG A 127 -11.22 2.84 4.27
N ASP A 128 -10.77 3.86 4.98
CA ASP A 128 -9.35 4.14 5.11
C ASP A 128 -8.61 2.91 5.67
N ASP A 129 -7.42 2.65 5.13
CA ASP A 129 -6.57 1.54 5.55
C ASP A 129 -5.13 2.02 5.70
N ASN A 130 -4.65 2.00 6.93
CA ASN A 130 -3.30 2.44 7.28
C ASN A 130 -2.21 1.53 6.69
N GLY A 131 -2.58 0.34 6.23
CA GLY A 131 -1.68 -0.65 5.70
C GLY A 131 -0.66 -1.14 6.73
N HIS A 132 0.51 -1.53 6.25
CA HIS A 132 1.60 -2.05 7.08
C HIS A 132 2.84 -1.18 7.01
N PHE A 133 3.64 -1.23 8.09
CA PHE A 133 4.87 -0.47 8.18
C PHE A 133 5.94 -0.97 7.22
N GLN A 134 6.39 -0.07 6.35
CA GLN A 134 7.53 -0.24 5.47
C GLN A 134 8.75 0.48 6.03
N ASP A 135 9.85 -0.25 6.22
CA ASP A 135 11.07 0.32 6.79
C ASP A 135 11.60 1.47 5.93
N GLY A 136 11.86 2.59 6.60
CA GLY A 136 12.38 3.82 6.01
C GLY A 136 11.38 4.63 5.20
N VAL A 137 10.10 4.23 5.15
CA VAL A 137 9.04 5.09 4.62
C VAL A 137 8.57 6.03 5.72
N GLU A 138 8.79 7.32 5.51
CA GLU A 138 8.26 8.38 6.37
C GLU A 138 6.72 8.36 6.34
N ASP A 139 6.09 8.32 7.52
CA ASP A 139 4.63 8.51 7.63
C ASP A 139 4.26 9.91 7.11
N ARG A 140 3.37 9.95 6.14
CA ARG A 140 2.82 11.19 5.60
C ARG A 140 1.31 11.09 5.56
N PRO A 141 0.61 12.23 5.80
CA PRO A 141 -0.83 12.25 5.77
C PRO A 141 -1.37 11.79 4.42
N ARG A 142 -2.28 10.84 4.46
CA ARG A 142 -3.12 10.44 3.33
C ARG A 142 -4.57 10.83 3.60
N PHE A 143 -5.35 10.86 2.54
CA PHE A 143 -6.74 11.27 2.61
C PHE A 143 -7.62 10.16 2.03
N GLY A 144 -8.64 9.77 2.77
CA GLY A 144 -9.65 8.81 2.33
C GLY A 144 -11.03 9.45 2.38
N TRP A 145 -11.89 9.16 1.40
CA TRP A 145 -13.27 9.61 1.42
C TRP A 145 -14.09 8.84 2.44
N ASP A 146 -14.86 9.55 3.26
CA ASP A 146 -15.82 8.95 4.18
C ASP A 146 -17.25 9.41 3.82
N HIS A 147 -18.08 8.46 3.41
CA HIS A 147 -19.46 8.69 3.02
C HIS A 147 -20.38 9.08 4.18
N ASN A 148 -20.01 8.87 5.44
CA ASN A 148 -20.79 9.29 6.61
C ASN A 148 -20.67 10.80 6.82
N VAL A 149 -19.47 11.35 6.65
CA VAL A 149 -19.20 12.79 6.78
C VAL A 149 -19.21 13.54 5.45
N LYS A 150 -19.34 12.82 4.32
CA LYS A 150 -19.33 13.37 2.95
C LYS A 150 -18.10 14.24 2.66
N ASN A 151 -16.95 13.81 3.16
CA ASN A 151 -15.71 14.54 3.02
C ASN A 151 -14.50 13.61 3.11
N CYS A 152 -13.32 14.13 2.78
CA CYS A 152 -12.07 13.41 2.92
C CYS A 152 -11.48 13.58 4.33
N VAL A 153 -11.20 12.46 4.99
CA VAL A 153 -10.56 12.40 6.30
C VAL A 153 -9.08 12.09 6.15
N ARG A 154 -8.25 12.70 7.00
CA ARG A 154 -6.80 12.45 7.05
C ARG A 154 -6.53 11.17 7.85
N PHE A 155 -5.73 10.26 7.31
CA PHE A 155 -5.21 9.08 8.00
C PHE A 155 -3.70 8.91 7.81
N SER A 156 -3.06 8.05 8.62
CA SER A 156 -1.64 7.70 8.51
C SER A 156 -1.49 6.47 7.64
N TYR A 157 -0.65 6.54 6.61
CA TYR A 157 -0.35 5.38 5.77
C TYR A 157 1.08 4.95 5.98
N TYR A 158 1.27 3.71 6.41
CA TYR A 158 2.58 3.23 6.85
C TYR A 158 3.47 2.70 5.72
N GLY A 159 3.02 2.84 4.48
CA GLY A 159 3.86 2.62 3.31
C GLY A 159 3.88 1.19 2.80
N ARG A 160 2.91 0.34 3.10
CA ARG A 160 2.72 -0.94 2.40
C ARG A 160 1.27 -1.36 2.47
N ASP A 161 0.80 -2.13 1.49
CA ASP A 161 -0.57 -2.61 1.42
C ASP A 161 -1.56 -1.43 1.42
N GLY A 162 -2.62 -1.53 2.21
CA GLY A 162 -3.71 -0.57 2.18
C GLY A 162 -4.66 -0.86 1.02
N ASN A 163 -5.46 0.14 0.66
CA ASN A 163 -6.43 0.03 -0.41
C ASN A 163 -6.47 1.30 -1.29
N TYR A 164 -7.38 1.32 -2.27
CA TYR A 164 -7.48 2.40 -3.24
C TYR A 164 -7.99 3.72 -2.67
N ASN A 165 -8.66 3.75 -1.51
CA ASN A 165 -9.13 4.98 -0.86
C ASN A 165 -7.98 5.71 -0.13
N ASN A 166 -6.94 6.03 -0.89
CA ASN A 166 -5.67 6.53 -0.36
C ASN A 166 -5.12 7.61 -1.29
N PHE A 167 -5.50 8.85 -1.05
CA PHE A 167 -5.12 10.00 -1.86
C PHE A 167 -3.95 10.77 -1.24
N PRO A 168 -3.04 11.34 -2.05
CA PRO A 168 -1.86 12.06 -1.57
C PRO A 168 -2.18 13.43 -0.96
N ASN A 169 -3.35 14.01 -1.26
CA ASN A 169 -3.76 15.30 -0.72
C ASN A 169 -5.30 15.45 -0.71
N PHE A 170 -5.78 16.29 0.20
CA PHE A 170 -7.21 16.56 0.39
C PHE A 170 -7.94 17.01 -0.89
N PRO A 171 -7.43 17.99 -1.67
CA PRO A 171 -8.12 18.43 -2.90
C PRO A 171 -8.35 17.29 -3.90
N SER A 172 -7.36 16.43 -4.12
CA SER A 172 -7.49 15.32 -5.06
C SER A 172 -8.50 14.26 -4.61
N CYS A 173 -8.56 13.98 -3.32
CA CYS A 173 -9.57 13.09 -2.74
C CYS A 173 -10.98 13.64 -2.97
N VAL A 174 -11.22 14.91 -2.63
CA VAL A 174 -12.54 15.53 -2.80
C VAL A 174 -12.92 15.61 -4.27
N ALA A 175 -12.01 16.05 -5.14
CA ALA A 175 -12.25 16.13 -6.57
C ALA A 175 -12.65 14.79 -7.16
N TYR A 176 -12.00 13.70 -6.74
CA TYR A 176 -12.31 12.37 -7.20
C TYR A 176 -13.63 11.84 -6.61
N CYS A 177 -13.83 11.94 -5.29
CA CYS A 177 -14.89 11.23 -4.58
C CYS A 177 -16.19 11.99 -4.31
N LYS A 178 -16.25 13.32 -4.45
CA LYS A 178 -17.40 14.14 -4.00
C LYS A 178 -18.78 13.66 -4.49
N ASP A 179 -18.84 13.15 -5.73
CA ASP A 179 -20.08 12.71 -6.38
C ASP A 179 -20.21 11.18 -6.45
N SER A 180 -19.39 10.44 -5.68
CA SER A 180 -19.43 8.98 -5.64
C SER A 180 -20.68 8.47 -4.89
N LYS A 181 -21.11 7.26 -5.24
CA LYS A 181 -22.17 6.52 -4.53
C LYS A 181 -21.53 5.44 -3.65
N LYS A 182 -22.08 5.28 -2.44
CA LYS A 182 -21.66 4.20 -1.55
C LYS A 182 -22.17 2.87 -2.09
N VAL A 183 -21.28 1.95 -2.38
CA VAL A 183 -21.57 0.58 -2.83
C VAL A 183 -21.15 -0.44 -1.77
N ASP A 184 -21.66 -1.66 -1.89
CA ASP A 184 -21.14 -2.78 -1.11
C ASP A 184 -19.74 -3.16 -1.62
N THR A 185 -18.83 -3.36 -0.67
CA THR A 185 -17.43 -3.70 -0.91
C THR A 185 -17.10 -5.14 -0.47
N SER A 186 -18.10 -5.87 0.04
CA SER A 186 -18.02 -7.27 0.42
C SER A 186 -18.11 -8.12 -0.86
N GLY A 187 -16.96 -8.46 -1.43
CA GLY A 187 -16.82 -9.33 -2.60
C GLY A 187 -15.78 -10.40 -2.38
#